data_AF-A0A970C1Q7-F1
#
_entry.id   AF-A0A970C1Q7-F1
#
_cell.length_a   1.000
_cell.length_b   1.000
_cell.length_c   1.000
_cell.angle_alpha   90.00
_cell.angle_beta   90.00
_cell.angle_gamma   90.00
#
_symmetry.space_group_name_H-M   'P 1'
#
loop_
_entity.id
_entity.type
_entity.pdbx_description
1 polymer ?
#
loop_
_entity_poly.entity_id
_entity_poly.type
_entity_poly.pdbx_seq_one_letter_code
_entity_poly.pdbx_strand_id
1 'polypeptide(L)'
;MTDAVLATRLHPSGFALADSNFYSLTRASDGRLYYTLSSHNIDTHGRVYRYDTASEKLDLICDLGEVAGEKGLKTLPQGKSHSPFFELDGILYFATHYGYFATTNQREELAEVPAGYKPYPGGHLMSYNTATGELRDLVKAPPEEGIITLNMDARRRLLYGLTWAKGQFLVYNIATGELRNLGEVCGGGEAGRGDQYFCLVRSFAVDPRDGRVYFTLADGRVLCYDPDHAPDRVDAVEGLSMKRDIFGHWDHTRPGHQGYNWRDIRWHEPTQLFWGVHPKSGWLFTFDPPASKIELVERICSEPLRRSGGFEPFRYGYLTLVFGDDDETIYYLTGEPGIIAEDGRKVKELTHLVTYNIRTGVHIDHGVLRLDDGRYPTMSQSIAYGPDKRIYACPWIEKPHRKEGERPHHQCDLISVADPLA
;
A
#
# COMPACT_ATOMS: atom_id res chain seq x y z
N MET A 1 -1.94 -16.30 24.57
CA MET A 1 -0.93 -15.52 23.82
C MET A 1 -0.05 -16.55 23.16
N THR A 2 0.04 -16.55 21.84
CA THR A 2 1.09 -17.32 21.16
C THR A 2 2.38 -16.56 21.42
N ASP A 3 3.20 -17.05 22.35
CA ASP A 3 4.50 -16.46 22.73
C ASP A 3 5.57 -16.64 21.64
N ALA A 4 5.17 -17.00 20.42
CA ALA A 4 6.07 -17.23 19.30
C ALA A 4 6.64 -15.91 18.81
N VAL A 5 7.97 -15.84 18.73
CA VAL A 5 8.72 -14.70 18.23
C VAL A 5 9.41 -15.11 16.94
N LEU A 6 9.19 -14.34 15.88
CA LEU A 6 9.85 -14.51 14.59
C LEU A 6 11.08 -13.60 14.51
N ALA A 7 12.25 -14.24 14.40
CA ALA A 7 13.51 -13.54 14.22
C ALA A 7 13.50 -12.75 12.91
N THR A 8 13.67 -11.44 13.03
CA THR A 8 13.55 -10.49 11.93
C THR A 8 14.90 -9.81 11.67
N ARG A 9 15.39 -9.90 10.44
CA ARG A 9 16.62 -9.22 10.02
C ARG A 9 16.30 -7.83 9.47
N LEU A 10 17.09 -6.83 9.87
CA LEU A 10 17.05 -5.46 9.34
C LEU A 10 18.07 -5.27 8.20
N HIS A 11 17.65 -4.61 7.13
CA HIS A 11 18.47 -4.23 5.97
C HIS A 11 18.52 -2.70 5.86
N PRO A 12 19.48 -2.03 6.51
CA PRO A 12 19.50 -0.58 6.62
C PRO A 12 19.82 0.09 5.27
N SER A 13 18.98 1.05 4.87
CA SER A 13 19.15 1.82 3.63
C SER A 13 20.20 2.92 3.69
N GLY A 14 20.55 3.36 4.90
CA GLY A 14 21.34 4.58 5.10
C GLY A 14 20.55 5.87 4.84
N PHE A 15 19.25 5.80 4.53
CA PHE A 15 18.41 6.98 4.36
C PHE A 15 17.96 7.54 5.71
N ALA A 16 18.73 8.46 6.28
CA ALA A 16 18.50 8.97 7.63
C ALA A 16 17.08 9.56 7.87
N LEU A 17 16.47 10.13 6.83
CA LEU A 17 15.15 10.77 6.85
C LEU A 17 14.02 9.84 6.35
N ALA A 18 14.30 8.56 6.09
CA ALA A 18 13.25 7.59 5.84
C ALA A 18 12.39 7.41 7.10
N ASP A 19 11.10 7.68 6.97
CA ASP A 19 10.14 7.60 8.07
C ASP A 19 8.97 6.66 7.79
N SER A 20 8.78 6.21 6.55
CA SER A 20 7.65 5.39 6.16
C SER A 20 7.83 4.68 4.81
N ASN A 21 6.95 3.73 4.56
CA ASN A 21 6.70 3.08 3.28
C ASN A 21 5.19 2.82 3.21
N PHE A 22 4.59 2.99 2.02
CA PHE A 22 3.16 2.74 1.83
C PHE A 22 2.93 1.93 0.56
N TYR A 23 2.60 0.65 0.69
CA TYR A 23 2.32 -0.32 -0.38
C TYR A 23 3.47 -0.62 -1.35
N SER A 24 4.46 0.26 -1.43
CA SER A 24 5.54 0.22 -2.41
C SER A 24 6.63 -0.78 -2.02
N LEU A 25 6.39 -2.06 -2.31
CA LEU A 25 7.35 -3.15 -2.26
C LEU A 25 6.91 -4.23 -3.24
N THR A 26 7.79 -4.69 -4.13
CA THR A 26 7.45 -5.72 -5.11
C THR A 26 8.66 -6.57 -5.45
N ARG A 27 8.45 -7.88 -5.56
CA ARG A 27 9.40 -8.80 -6.20
C ARG A 27 9.18 -8.73 -7.72
N ALA A 28 10.19 -8.32 -8.46
CA ALA A 28 10.17 -8.30 -9.92
C ALA A 28 10.60 -9.65 -10.52
N SER A 29 10.42 -9.81 -11.83
CA SER A 29 10.77 -11.01 -12.59
C SER A 29 12.28 -11.33 -12.58
N ASP A 30 13.13 -10.32 -12.35
CA ASP A 30 14.58 -10.50 -12.20
C ASP A 30 14.99 -11.07 -10.83
N GLY A 31 14.01 -11.39 -9.97
CA GLY A 31 14.22 -11.96 -8.64
C GLY A 31 14.57 -10.94 -7.57
N ARG A 32 14.66 -9.64 -7.90
CA ARG A 32 15.00 -8.59 -6.94
C ARG A 32 13.75 -7.92 -6.37
N LEU A 33 13.94 -7.27 -5.23
CA LEU A 33 12.89 -6.48 -4.59
C LEU A 33 13.09 -5.01 -4.91
N TYR A 34 12.01 -4.32 -5.25
CA TYR A 34 11.96 -2.89 -5.50
C TYR A 34 10.99 -2.24 -4.53
N TYR A 35 11.42 -1.15 -3.89
CA TYR A 35 10.61 -0.48 -2.87
C TYR A 35 10.94 0.99 -2.75
N THR A 36 9.98 1.78 -2.26
CA THR A 36 10.15 3.22 -2.03
C THR A 36 10.21 3.52 -0.54
N LEU A 37 11.28 4.17 -0.08
CA LEU A 37 11.32 4.77 1.26
C LEU A 37 10.88 6.23 1.17
N SER A 38 9.94 6.58 2.03
CA SER A 38 9.27 7.88 2.05
C SER A 38 9.89 8.84 3.07
N SER A 39 9.71 10.14 2.82
CA SER A 39 10.08 11.22 3.72
C SER A 39 8.98 12.28 3.76
N HIS A 40 8.62 12.69 4.98
CA HIS A 40 7.73 13.82 5.22
C HIS A 40 8.47 15.14 5.46
N ASN A 41 9.80 15.13 5.40
CA ASN A 41 10.59 16.35 5.47
C ASN A 41 10.42 17.18 4.18
N ILE A 42 10.13 18.47 4.34
CA ILE A 42 9.81 19.37 3.23
C ILE A 42 10.95 19.56 2.20
N ASP A 43 12.20 19.38 2.63
CA ASP A 43 13.41 19.51 1.80
C ASP A 43 13.87 18.16 1.21
N THR A 44 13.11 17.08 1.42
CA THR A 44 13.56 15.71 1.12
C THR A 44 12.50 14.92 0.37
N HIS A 45 12.86 14.46 -0.83
CA HIS A 45 12.05 13.55 -1.63
C HIS A 45 12.18 12.10 -1.17
N GLY A 46 11.24 11.26 -1.60
CA GLY A 46 11.32 9.82 -1.41
C GLY A 46 12.41 9.21 -2.29
N ARG A 47 12.80 7.98 -1.98
CA ARG A 47 13.87 7.26 -2.69
C ARG A 47 13.46 5.84 -3.03
N VAL A 48 13.81 5.40 -4.24
CA VAL A 48 13.58 4.03 -4.70
C VAL A 48 14.84 3.21 -4.48
N TYR A 49 14.67 2.02 -3.92
CA TYR A 49 15.73 1.06 -3.65
C TYR A 49 15.48 -0.25 -4.36
N ARG A 50 16.58 -0.96 -4.65
CA ARG A 50 16.60 -2.34 -5.12
C ARG A 50 17.37 -3.19 -4.15
N TYR A 51 16.79 -4.29 -3.71
CA TYR A 51 17.46 -5.31 -2.89
C TYR A 51 17.61 -6.61 -3.68
N ASP A 52 18.85 -7.06 -3.84
CA ASP A 52 19.20 -8.33 -4.46
C ASP A 52 19.32 -9.40 -3.37
N THR A 53 18.39 -10.36 -3.36
CA THR A 53 18.29 -11.37 -2.29
C THR A 53 19.44 -12.38 -2.32
N ALA A 54 20.04 -12.62 -3.50
CA ALA A 54 21.13 -13.58 -3.65
C ALA A 54 22.47 -13.03 -3.16
N SER A 55 22.75 -11.75 -3.45
CA SER A 55 23.97 -11.06 -3.02
C SER A 55 23.82 -10.29 -1.71
N GLU A 56 22.60 -10.22 -1.18
CA GLU A 56 22.21 -9.39 -0.03
C GLU A 56 22.61 -7.91 -0.19
N LYS A 57 22.61 -7.44 -1.44
CA LYS A 57 23.04 -6.09 -1.79
C LYS A 57 21.84 -5.16 -1.89
N LEU A 58 21.95 -4.02 -1.21
CA LEU A 58 21.00 -2.93 -1.31
C LEU A 58 21.57 -1.77 -2.15
N ASP A 59 20.86 -1.38 -3.20
CA ASP A 59 21.24 -0.29 -4.09
C ASP A 59 20.18 0.81 -4.08
N LEU A 60 20.61 2.07 -3.96
CA LEU A 60 19.77 3.23 -4.25
C LEU A 60 19.61 3.34 -5.77
N ILE A 61 18.36 3.27 -6.25
CA ILE A 61 18.03 3.43 -7.67
C ILE A 61 17.88 4.90 -8.02
N CYS A 62 17.08 5.64 -7.24
CA CYS A 62 16.91 7.07 -7.47
C CYS A 62 16.33 7.84 -6.29
N ASP A 63 16.49 9.16 -6.36
CA ASP A 63 15.71 10.15 -5.64
C ASP A 63 14.55 10.62 -6.53
N LEU A 64 13.32 10.56 -6.02
CA LEU A 64 12.12 10.85 -6.82
C LEU A 64 12.08 12.29 -7.34
N GLY A 65 12.62 13.25 -6.58
CA GLY A 65 12.69 14.64 -7.03
C GLY A 65 13.74 14.86 -8.11
N GLU A 66 14.80 14.06 -8.12
CA GLU A 66 15.82 14.12 -9.17
C GLU A 66 15.27 13.61 -10.50
N VAL A 67 14.58 12.46 -10.49
CA VAL A 67 13.98 11.88 -11.71
C VAL A 67 12.84 12.75 -12.25
N ALA A 68 12.04 13.35 -11.37
CA ALA A 68 10.98 14.28 -11.75
C ALA A 68 11.51 15.65 -12.23
N GLY A 69 12.82 15.93 -12.08
CA GLY A 69 13.39 17.24 -12.40
C GLY A 69 12.99 18.36 -11.42
N GLU A 70 12.56 17.99 -10.21
CA GLU A 70 12.01 18.90 -9.19
C GLU A 70 12.98 19.20 -8.05
N LYS A 71 14.11 18.49 -7.98
CA LYS A 71 15.14 18.66 -6.95
C LYS A 71 15.62 20.11 -6.89
N GLY A 72 15.50 20.72 -5.72
CA GLY A 72 15.95 22.10 -5.47
C GLY A 72 15.00 23.19 -6.00
N LEU A 73 13.89 22.85 -6.66
CA LEU A 73 12.91 23.84 -7.13
C LEU A 73 12.03 24.42 -6.01
N LYS A 74 12.17 23.87 -4.80
CA LYS A 74 11.35 24.18 -3.60
C LYS A 74 9.85 23.99 -3.84
N THR A 75 9.47 23.08 -4.72
CA THR A 75 8.11 22.55 -4.75
C THR A 75 7.91 21.63 -3.54
N LEU A 76 6.68 21.49 -3.06
CA LEU A 76 6.39 20.45 -2.07
C LEU A 76 6.79 19.08 -2.65
N PRO A 77 7.44 18.20 -1.86
CA PRO A 77 8.25 17.13 -2.43
C PRO A 77 7.41 15.94 -2.92
N GLN A 78 7.90 15.30 -3.97
CA GLN A 78 7.68 13.89 -4.32
C GLN A 78 8.19 12.96 -3.21
N GLY A 79 7.60 13.04 -2.03
CA GLY A 79 8.12 12.45 -0.79
C GLY A 79 7.72 11.00 -0.57
N LYS A 80 6.80 10.46 -1.38
CA LYS A 80 6.24 9.12 -1.20
C LYS A 80 5.97 8.39 -2.51
N SER A 81 5.70 7.10 -2.37
CA SER A 81 4.91 6.32 -3.33
C SER A 81 3.86 5.53 -2.55
N HIS A 82 2.64 5.45 -3.09
CA HIS A 82 1.58 4.55 -2.64
C HIS A 82 1.36 3.38 -3.62
N SER A 83 2.27 3.20 -4.58
CA SER A 83 2.16 2.23 -5.66
C SER A 83 3.15 1.08 -5.46
N PRO A 84 2.72 -0.18 -5.66
CA PRO A 84 3.62 -1.27 -6.02
C PRO A 84 4.34 -0.97 -7.35
N PHE A 85 5.28 -1.83 -7.72
CA PHE A 85 5.92 -1.79 -9.03
C PHE A 85 5.24 -2.79 -9.95
N PHE A 86 4.59 -2.31 -11.01
CA PHE A 86 3.96 -3.17 -12.01
C PHE A 86 4.93 -3.42 -13.16
N GLU A 87 5.10 -4.67 -13.57
CA GLU A 87 6.09 -5.04 -14.58
C GLU A 87 5.47 -5.37 -15.93
N LEU A 88 6.01 -4.78 -16.99
CA LEU A 88 5.70 -5.11 -18.38
C LEU A 88 6.97 -5.04 -19.21
N ASP A 89 7.30 -6.10 -19.94
CA ASP A 89 8.43 -6.17 -20.87
C ASP A 89 9.79 -5.76 -20.24
N GLY A 90 10.04 -6.16 -18.99
CA GLY A 90 11.26 -5.83 -18.23
C GLY A 90 11.34 -4.38 -17.74
N ILE A 91 10.21 -3.66 -17.76
CA ILE A 91 10.08 -2.29 -17.29
C ILE A 91 9.12 -2.27 -16.10
N LEU A 92 9.57 -1.69 -14.99
CA LEU A 92 8.76 -1.45 -13.80
C LEU A 92 8.08 -0.09 -13.91
N TYR A 93 6.78 -0.04 -13.63
CA TYR A 93 5.94 1.14 -13.61
C TYR A 93 5.45 1.40 -12.19
N PHE A 94 5.56 2.64 -11.74
CA PHE A 94 5.17 3.06 -10.40
C PHE A 94 4.79 4.54 -10.42
N ALA A 95 4.29 5.04 -9.29
CA ALA A 95 3.82 6.42 -9.18
C ALA A 95 4.35 7.14 -7.94
N THR A 96 4.43 8.47 -8.02
CA THR A 96 4.82 9.32 -6.89
C THR A 96 3.61 9.97 -6.22
N HIS A 97 3.80 10.30 -4.94
CA HIS A 97 2.80 10.91 -4.09
C HIS A 97 3.40 11.93 -3.13
N TYR A 98 2.52 12.71 -2.51
CA TYR A 98 2.82 13.82 -1.60
C TYR A 98 3.64 13.37 -0.38
N GLY A 99 4.74 14.08 -0.10
CA GLY A 99 5.50 13.92 1.15
C GLY A 99 5.00 14.73 2.33
N TYR A 100 4.62 15.99 2.05
CA TYR A 100 4.39 17.03 3.06
C TYR A 100 2.92 17.48 3.14
N PHE A 101 2.14 16.93 4.06
CA PHE A 101 0.71 17.26 4.20
C PHE A 101 0.39 17.71 5.63
N ALA A 102 -0.74 18.38 5.80
CA ALA A 102 -1.27 18.74 7.11
C ALA A 102 -2.12 17.60 7.66
N THR A 103 -2.22 17.49 8.99
CA THR A 103 -3.17 16.59 9.64
C THR A 103 -4.06 17.36 10.61
N THR A 104 -5.36 17.38 10.34
CA THR A 104 -6.37 18.04 11.18
C THR A 104 -7.42 17.02 11.59
N ASN A 105 -7.62 16.78 12.90
CA ASN A 105 -8.65 15.84 13.39
C ASN A 105 -8.63 14.46 12.70
N GLN A 106 -7.46 13.82 12.62
CA GLN A 106 -7.22 12.52 11.96
C GLN A 106 -7.39 12.51 10.42
N ARG A 107 -7.58 13.67 9.81
CA ARG A 107 -7.66 13.84 8.36
C ARG A 107 -6.36 14.36 7.80
N GLU A 108 -5.91 13.76 6.70
CA GLU A 108 -4.80 14.27 5.90
C GLU A 108 -5.35 15.31 4.92
N GLU A 109 -4.70 16.47 4.86
CA GLU A 109 -5.12 17.61 4.03
C GLU A 109 -3.91 18.20 3.33
N LEU A 110 -4.13 18.87 2.19
CA LEU A 110 -3.10 19.67 1.54
C LEU A 110 -2.49 20.63 2.55
N ALA A 111 -1.16 20.60 2.69
CA ALA A 111 -0.47 21.52 3.58
C ALA A 111 -0.50 22.94 3.01
N GLU A 112 -0.57 23.93 3.89
CA GLU A 112 -0.24 25.31 3.51
C GLU A 112 1.19 25.34 2.95
N VAL A 113 1.37 26.02 1.82
CA VAL A 113 2.67 26.16 1.16
C VAL A 113 3.50 27.18 1.95
N PRO A 114 4.60 26.77 2.61
CA PRO A 114 5.37 27.71 3.42
C PRO A 114 6.06 28.79 2.56
N ALA A 115 6.36 29.94 3.17
CA ALA A 115 7.05 31.02 2.48
C ALA A 115 8.37 30.53 1.84
N GLY A 116 8.55 30.83 0.55
CA GLY A 116 9.71 30.39 -0.22
C GLY A 116 9.59 29.00 -0.86
N TYR A 117 8.46 28.30 -0.65
CA TYR A 117 8.10 27.07 -1.35
C TYR A 117 7.01 27.32 -2.40
N LYS A 118 6.82 26.33 -3.27
CA LYS A 118 5.78 26.27 -4.31
C LYS A 118 4.85 25.08 -4.03
N PRO A 119 3.59 25.12 -4.51
CA PRO A 119 2.67 23.99 -4.39
C PRO A 119 3.26 22.70 -4.98
N TYR A 120 2.68 21.56 -4.57
CA TYR A 120 3.03 20.27 -5.15
C TYR A 120 2.66 20.23 -6.65
N PRO A 121 3.58 19.88 -7.55
CA PRO A 121 3.34 20.07 -8.99
C PRO A 121 2.42 19.02 -9.61
N GLY A 122 2.11 17.94 -8.88
CA GLY A 122 1.40 16.75 -9.34
C GLY A 122 2.25 15.48 -9.15
N GLY A 123 1.61 14.33 -8.95
CA GLY A 123 2.29 13.03 -8.91
C GLY A 123 2.68 12.58 -10.30
N HIS A 124 3.75 11.81 -10.41
CA HIS A 124 4.31 11.35 -11.65
C HIS A 124 4.08 9.85 -11.82
N LEU A 125 3.72 9.41 -13.03
CA LEU A 125 3.93 8.04 -13.45
C LEU A 125 5.37 7.92 -13.95
N MET A 126 6.09 6.94 -13.43
CA MET A 126 7.50 6.70 -13.75
C MET A 126 7.69 5.29 -14.28
N SER A 127 8.78 5.09 -15.02
CA SER A 127 9.25 3.77 -15.41
C SER A 127 10.73 3.55 -15.12
N TYR A 128 11.09 2.30 -14.87
CA TYR A 128 12.45 1.83 -14.65
C TYR A 128 12.71 0.57 -15.47
N ASN A 129 13.66 0.61 -16.41
CA ASN A 129 14.09 -0.57 -17.15
C ASN A 129 15.08 -1.38 -16.30
N THR A 130 14.74 -2.62 -15.97
CA THR A 130 15.55 -3.45 -15.04
C THR A 130 16.87 -3.90 -15.64
N ALA A 131 16.97 -3.98 -16.98
CA ALA A 131 18.18 -4.39 -17.68
C ALA A 131 19.16 -3.23 -17.90
N THR A 132 18.68 -2.05 -18.28
CA THR A 132 19.53 -0.89 -18.60
C THR A 132 19.72 0.07 -17.44
N GLY A 133 18.86 0.02 -16.42
CA GLY A 133 18.81 1.00 -15.34
C GLY A 133 18.19 2.34 -15.75
N GLU A 134 17.58 2.42 -16.94
CA GLU A 134 16.99 3.66 -17.44
C GLU A 134 15.72 4.03 -16.66
N LEU A 135 15.73 5.23 -16.07
CA LEU A 135 14.57 5.85 -15.42
C LEU A 135 13.93 6.89 -16.34
N ARG A 136 12.60 6.88 -16.43
CA ARG A 136 11.85 7.90 -17.17
C ARG A 136 10.69 8.44 -16.35
N ASP A 137 10.56 9.76 -16.32
CA ASP A 137 9.32 10.45 -15.97
C ASP A 137 8.39 10.43 -17.18
N LEU A 138 7.23 9.76 -17.05
CA LEU A 138 6.34 9.47 -18.18
C LEU A 138 5.30 10.56 -18.37
N VAL A 139 4.56 10.85 -17.29
CA VAL A 139 3.50 11.84 -17.29
C VAL A 139 3.21 12.28 -15.86
N LYS A 140 2.70 13.50 -15.73
CA LYS A 140 2.32 14.10 -14.46
C LYS A 140 0.80 14.22 -14.33
N ALA A 141 0.29 13.87 -13.17
CA ALA A 141 -1.08 14.14 -12.75
C ALA A 141 -1.35 15.65 -12.65
N PRO A 142 -2.62 16.07 -12.52
CA PRO A 142 -2.94 17.48 -12.35
C PRO A 142 -2.21 18.14 -11.17
N PRO A 143 -2.02 19.47 -11.19
CA PRO A 143 -1.41 20.19 -10.09
C PRO A 143 -2.06 19.87 -8.74
N GLU A 144 -1.23 19.74 -7.70
CA GLU A 144 -1.64 19.40 -6.33
C GLU A 144 -2.27 18.02 -6.13
N GLU A 145 -2.33 17.19 -7.19
CA GLU A 145 -2.86 15.83 -7.14
C GLU A 145 -1.71 14.79 -7.16
N GLY A 146 -1.46 14.10 -6.06
CA GLY A 146 -0.56 12.93 -6.01
C GLY A 146 -1.28 11.65 -6.45
N ILE A 147 -0.56 10.61 -6.87
CA ILE A 147 -1.19 9.35 -7.29
C ILE A 147 -1.19 8.38 -6.11
N ILE A 148 -2.37 8.06 -5.59
CA ILE A 148 -2.54 7.29 -4.34
C ILE A 148 -2.89 5.81 -4.56
N THR A 149 -3.38 5.48 -5.76
CA THR A 149 -3.67 4.10 -6.18
C THR A 149 -3.19 3.93 -7.60
N LEU A 150 -2.55 2.80 -7.88
CA LEU A 150 -2.14 2.41 -9.23
C LEU A 150 -2.37 0.92 -9.42
N ASN A 151 -2.80 0.53 -10.62
CA ASN A 151 -2.72 -0.85 -11.10
C ASN A 151 -2.59 -0.87 -12.64
N MET A 152 -2.19 -2.01 -13.19
CA MET A 152 -1.87 -2.18 -14.60
C MET A 152 -2.73 -3.27 -15.24
N ASP A 153 -3.27 -2.99 -16.42
CA ASP A 153 -3.65 -4.03 -17.39
C ASP A 153 -2.47 -4.24 -18.33
N ALA A 154 -1.65 -5.26 -18.06
CA ALA A 154 -0.47 -5.57 -18.86
C ALA A 154 -0.84 -5.98 -20.31
N ARG A 155 -1.99 -6.64 -20.49
CA ARG A 155 -2.44 -7.13 -21.81
C ARG A 155 -2.86 -5.96 -22.70
N ARG A 156 -3.58 -4.98 -22.13
CA ARG A 156 -4.00 -3.75 -22.83
C ARG A 156 -2.94 -2.64 -22.78
N ARG A 157 -1.87 -2.83 -21.99
CA ARG A 157 -0.78 -1.86 -21.79
C ARG A 157 -1.31 -0.52 -21.26
N LEU A 158 -2.20 -0.61 -20.28
CA LEU A 158 -2.84 0.53 -19.61
C LEU A 158 -2.45 0.57 -18.14
N LEU A 159 -2.18 1.77 -17.63
CA LEU A 159 -2.10 2.05 -16.20
C LEU A 159 -3.34 2.81 -15.77
N TYR A 160 -3.90 2.42 -14.64
CA TYR A 160 -5.05 3.06 -14.01
C TYR A 160 -4.62 3.70 -12.70
N GLY A 161 -4.87 5.00 -12.54
CA GLY A 161 -4.49 5.78 -11.36
C GLY A 161 -5.70 6.37 -10.65
N LEU A 162 -5.62 6.51 -9.33
CA LEU A 162 -6.51 7.38 -8.55
C LEU A 162 -5.68 8.47 -7.92
N THR A 163 -6.08 9.73 -8.07
CA THR A 163 -5.37 10.83 -7.44
C THR A 163 -5.83 11.10 -6.02
N TRP A 164 -4.97 11.73 -5.23
CA TRP A 164 -5.29 12.39 -3.97
C TRP A 164 -4.89 13.86 -4.09
N ALA A 165 -5.69 14.80 -3.60
CA ALA A 165 -6.76 14.60 -2.64
C ALA A 165 -8.16 14.38 -3.23
N LYS A 166 -8.39 14.66 -4.51
CA LYS A 166 -9.78 14.72 -5.05
C LYS A 166 -10.33 13.39 -5.56
N GLY A 167 -9.51 12.35 -5.70
CA GLY A 167 -9.99 11.05 -6.19
C GLY A 167 -10.29 11.08 -7.68
N GLN A 168 -9.40 11.67 -8.49
CA GLN A 168 -9.57 11.72 -9.94
C GLN A 168 -9.09 10.42 -10.59
N PHE A 169 -9.89 9.86 -11.51
CA PHE A 169 -9.56 8.61 -12.18
C PHE A 169 -8.72 8.87 -13.44
N LEU A 170 -7.52 8.28 -13.47
CA LEU A 170 -6.54 8.43 -14.53
C LEU A 170 -6.44 7.15 -15.35
N VAL A 171 -6.34 7.29 -16.68
CA VAL A 171 -6.03 6.20 -17.60
C VAL A 171 -4.83 6.63 -18.42
N TYR A 172 -3.72 5.91 -18.27
CA TYR A 172 -2.50 6.16 -19.03
C TYR A 172 -2.24 5.03 -20.01
N ASN A 173 -2.10 5.36 -21.29
CA ASN A 173 -1.76 4.41 -22.33
C ASN A 173 -0.23 4.37 -22.51
N ILE A 174 0.37 3.23 -22.18
CA ILE A 174 1.83 3.06 -22.23
C ILE A 174 2.36 3.17 -23.66
N ALA A 175 1.58 2.73 -24.65
CA ALA A 175 2.01 2.72 -26.05
C ALA A 175 1.97 4.13 -26.69
N THR A 176 0.96 4.93 -26.37
CA THR A 176 0.78 6.27 -26.96
C THR A 176 1.34 7.39 -26.10
N GLY A 177 1.57 7.14 -24.80
CA GLY A 177 1.94 8.17 -23.83
C GLY A 177 0.78 9.09 -23.43
N GLU A 178 -0.45 8.78 -23.85
CA GLU A 178 -1.63 9.60 -23.56
C GLU A 178 -2.12 9.37 -22.13
N LEU A 179 -2.35 10.46 -21.39
CA LEU A 179 -3.05 10.46 -20.10
C LEU A 179 -4.45 11.04 -20.26
N ARG A 180 -5.45 10.22 -20.01
CA ARG A 180 -6.85 10.63 -19.87
C ARG A 180 -7.21 10.77 -18.40
N ASN A 181 -7.98 11.81 -18.08
CA ASN A 181 -8.49 12.07 -16.74
C ASN A 181 -10.00 12.17 -16.80
N LEU A 182 -10.70 11.25 -16.13
CA LEU A 182 -12.16 11.18 -16.11
C LEU A 182 -12.78 12.08 -15.03
N GLY A 183 -11.95 12.80 -14.26
CA GLY A 183 -12.39 13.62 -13.15
C GLY A 183 -12.65 12.81 -11.89
N GLU A 184 -13.32 13.45 -10.94
CA GLU A 184 -13.56 12.94 -9.59
C GLU A 184 -14.58 11.79 -9.60
N VAL A 185 -14.20 10.63 -9.06
CA VAL A 185 -15.06 9.42 -9.01
C VAL A 185 -15.40 8.98 -7.59
N CYS A 186 -14.92 9.71 -6.58
CA CYS A 186 -15.07 9.41 -5.16
C CYS A 186 -15.73 10.56 -4.38
N GLY A 187 -16.77 11.18 -4.95
CA GLY A 187 -17.29 12.45 -4.42
C GLY A 187 -16.22 13.53 -4.55
N GLY A 188 -15.93 14.29 -3.48
CA GLY A 188 -14.79 15.21 -3.43
C GLY A 188 -13.47 14.58 -2.95
N GLY A 189 -13.42 13.25 -2.85
CA GLY A 189 -12.28 12.51 -2.31
C GLY A 189 -11.94 12.88 -0.86
N GLU A 190 -10.66 12.82 -0.51
CA GLU A 190 -10.15 13.23 0.80
C GLU A 190 -10.08 14.76 0.96
N ALA A 191 -10.26 15.52 -0.14
CA ALA A 191 -10.50 16.97 -0.12
C ALA A 191 -11.98 17.34 0.13
N GLY A 192 -12.90 16.39 0.03
CA GLY A 192 -14.33 16.60 0.24
C GLY A 192 -14.68 17.04 1.66
N ARG A 193 -15.89 17.58 1.85
CA ARG A 193 -16.44 18.00 3.15
C ARG A 193 -17.84 17.39 3.34
N GLY A 194 -18.18 17.04 4.58
CA GLY A 194 -19.45 16.40 4.91
C GLY A 194 -19.68 15.15 4.05
N ASP A 195 -20.83 15.07 3.40
CA ASP A 195 -21.23 13.95 2.53
C ASP A 195 -20.35 13.78 1.28
N GLN A 196 -19.48 14.74 0.97
CA GLN A 196 -18.52 14.65 -0.14
C GLN A 196 -17.17 14.05 0.28
N TYR A 197 -16.91 13.82 1.57
CA TYR A 197 -15.66 13.22 2.03
C TYR A 197 -15.66 11.70 1.86
N PHE A 198 -14.63 11.20 1.19
CA PHE A 198 -14.37 9.77 1.03
C PHE A 198 -12.88 9.50 1.20
N CYS A 199 -12.51 8.67 2.19
CA CYS A 199 -11.16 8.10 2.21
C CYS A 199 -10.98 7.23 0.95
N LEU A 200 -9.91 7.48 0.21
CA LEU A 200 -9.71 6.85 -1.09
C LEU A 200 -9.29 5.37 -0.90
N VAL A 201 -9.79 4.48 -1.74
CA VAL A 201 -9.26 3.11 -1.83
C VAL A 201 -7.76 3.15 -2.16
N ARG A 202 -6.97 2.15 -1.74
CA ARG A 202 -5.52 2.08 -2.05
C ARG A 202 -5.15 0.99 -3.06
N SER A 203 -6.12 0.23 -3.55
CA SER A 203 -5.90 -0.88 -4.49
C SER A 203 -7.05 -1.00 -5.48
N PHE A 204 -6.72 -1.10 -6.77
CA PHE A 204 -7.65 -1.44 -7.85
C PHE A 204 -7.64 -2.94 -8.09
N ALA A 205 -8.78 -3.51 -8.50
CA ALA A 205 -8.90 -4.86 -9.00
C ALA A 205 -9.08 -4.82 -10.53
N VAL A 206 -8.04 -5.14 -11.29
CA VAL A 206 -8.06 -5.16 -12.77
C VAL A 206 -8.30 -6.59 -13.22
N ASP A 207 -9.42 -6.85 -13.88
CA ASP A 207 -9.76 -8.19 -14.37
C ASP A 207 -8.98 -8.49 -15.65
N PRO A 208 -8.07 -9.48 -15.67
CA PRO A 208 -7.25 -9.72 -16.85
C PRO A 208 -8.03 -10.28 -18.05
N ARG A 209 -9.28 -10.74 -17.85
CA ARG A 209 -10.12 -11.30 -18.92
C ARG A 209 -10.65 -10.22 -19.85
N ASP A 210 -11.12 -9.12 -19.28
CA ASP A 210 -11.82 -8.06 -20.01
C ASP A 210 -11.31 -6.64 -19.71
N GLY A 211 -10.32 -6.49 -18.83
CA GLY A 211 -9.68 -5.21 -18.52
C GLY A 211 -10.52 -4.29 -17.64
N ARG A 212 -11.67 -4.75 -17.14
CA ARG A 212 -12.50 -3.96 -16.23
C ARG A 212 -11.76 -3.70 -14.93
N VAL A 213 -11.93 -2.48 -14.42
CA VAL A 213 -11.27 -2.03 -13.19
C VAL A 213 -12.32 -1.82 -12.13
N TYR A 214 -12.24 -2.58 -11.05
CA TYR A 214 -13.13 -2.49 -9.91
C TYR A 214 -12.44 -1.82 -8.73
N PHE A 215 -13.22 -1.06 -7.97
CA PHE A 215 -12.81 -0.45 -6.71
C PHE A 215 -13.97 -0.10 -5.83
N THR A 216 -13.68 0.22 -4.57
CA THR A 216 -14.68 0.56 -3.57
C THR A 216 -14.66 2.03 -3.22
N LEU A 217 -15.79 2.51 -2.71
CA LEU A 217 -15.88 3.73 -1.92
C LEU A 217 -15.94 3.40 -0.43
N ALA A 218 -15.56 4.34 0.43
CA ALA A 218 -15.58 4.17 1.88
C ALA A 218 -17.00 3.92 2.45
N ASP A 219 -18.06 4.24 1.70
CA ASP A 219 -19.44 3.89 2.04
C ASP A 219 -19.84 2.47 1.58
N GLY A 220 -18.94 1.73 0.95
CA GLY A 220 -19.14 0.34 0.57
C GLY A 220 -19.78 0.13 -0.79
N ARG A 221 -20.01 1.17 -1.60
CA ARG A 221 -20.31 0.95 -3.03
C ARG A 221 -19.11 0.35 -3.75
N VAL A 222 -19.38 -0.52 -4.73
CA VAL A 222 -18.37 -1.00 -5.69
C VAL A 222 -18.58 -0.28 -7.02
N LEU A 223 -17.50 0.26 -7.56
CA LEU A 223 -17.44 0.97 -8.84
C LEU A 223 -16.71 0.11 -9.88
N CYS A 224 -17.02 0.33 -11.15
CA CYS A 224 -16.41 -0.33 -12.30
C CYS A 224 -16.10 0.69 -13.39
N TYR A 225 -14.88 0.62 -13.93
CA TYR A 225 -14.47 1.25 -15.17
C TYR A 225 -14.38 0.17 -16.27
N ASP A 226 -15.03 0.39 -17.42
CA ASP A 226 -14.98 -0.51 -18.58
C ASP A 226 -14.24 0.18 -19.74
N PRO A 227 -12.96 -0.17 -19.99
CA PRO A 227 -12.16 0.50 -21.02
C PRO A 227 -12.67 0.26 -22.44
N ASP A 228 -13.40 -0.85 -22.68
CA ASP A 228 -13.76 -1.30 -24.02
C ASP A 228 -15.17 -0.79 -24.41
N HIS A 229 -16.09 -0.64 -23.46
CA HIS A 229 -17.50 -0.32 -23.74
C HIS A 229 -17.99 1.01 -23.17
N ALA A 230 -17.34 1.53 -22.12
CA ALA A 230 -17.73 2.79 -21.47
C ALA A 230 -16.50 3.63 -21.06
N PRO A 231 -15.59 3.95 -22.00
CA PRO A 231 -14.26 4.45 -21.68
C PRO A 231 -14.24 5.83 -21.03
N ASP A 232 -15.35 6.57 -21.03
CA ASP A 232 -15.46 7.96 -20.56
C ASP A 232 -16.15 8.11 -19.19
N ARG A 233 -16.47 7.01 -18.51
CA ARG A 233 -17.14 7.07 -17.20
C ARG A 233 -16.78 5.90 -16.29
N VAL A 234 -17.06 6.09 -15.00
CA VAL A 234 -17.02 5.04 -13.98
C VAL A 234 -18.44 4.90 -13.42
N ASP A 235 -18.95 3.67 -13.38
CA ASP A 235 -20.31 3.38 -12.94
C ASP A 235 -20.30 2.55 -11.65
N ALA A 236 -21.35 2.67 -10.84
CA ALA A 236 -21.56 1.75 -9.72
C ALA A 236 -22.04 0.38 -10.24
N VAL A 237 -21.54 -0.70 -9.63
CA VAL A 237 -22.02 -2.05 -9.91
C VAL A 237 -23.32 -2.26 -9.14
N GLU A 238 -24.43 -2.39 -9.86
CA GLU A 238 -25.76 -2.52 -9.25
C GLU A 238 -25.85 -3.77 -8.36
N GLY A 239 -26.45 -3.61 -7.18
CA GLY A 239 -26.63 -4.70 -6.22
C GLY A 239 -25.36 -5.17 -5.49
N LEU A 240 -24.17 -4.67 -5.86
CA LEU A 240 -22.91 -5.05 -5.25
C LEU A 240 -22.45 -4.01 -4.22
N SER A 241 -22.14 -4.48 -3.01
CA SER A 241 -21.61 -3.64 -1.94
C SER A 241 -20.56 -4.40 -1.14
N MET A 242 -19.70 -3.69 -0.43
CA MET A 242 -18.81 -4.16 0.64
C MET A 242 -19.38 -3.99 2.05
N LYS A 243 -20.58 -3.42 2.25
CA LYS A 243 -21.19 -3.33 3.58
C LYS A 243 -21.56 -4.72 4.12
N ARG A 244 -21.06 -5.06 5.30
CA ARG A 244 -21.52 -6.20 6.12
C ARG A 244 -21.35 -5.82 7.59
N ASP A 245 -22.28 -6.23 8.44
CA ASP A 245 -22.23 -5.92 9.88
C ASP A 245 -20.93 -6.42 10.54
N ILE A 246 -20.41 -7.55 10.07
CA ILE A 246 -19.18 -8.17 10.57
C ILE A 246 -17.92 -7.36 10.28
N PHE A 247 -17.99 -6.40 9.34
CA PHE A 247 -16.90 -5.47 9.07
C PHE A 247 -16.91 -4.26 10.03
N GLY A 248 -17.95 -4.14 10.85
CA GLY A 248 -18.21 -2.96 11.67
C GLY A 248 -19.11 -1.95 10.97
N HIS A 249 -19.40 -0.85 11.68
CA HIS A 249 -20.25 0.23 11.20
C HIS A 249 -19.42 1.49 10.99
N TRP A 250 -19.33 1.93 9.74
CA TRP A 250 -18.47 3.05 9.35
C TRP A 250 -19.29 4.18 8.74
N ASP A 251 -18.98 5.40 9.18
CA ASP A 251 -19.54 6.66 8.67
C ASP A 251 -18.50 7.29 7.74
N HIS A 252 -18.71 7.19 6.42
CA HIS A 252 -17.71 7.65 5.45
C HIS A 252 -17.37 9.14 5.57
N THR A 253 -18.24 9.95 6.19
CA THR A 253 -18.04 11.39 6.37
C THR A 253 -17.00 11.70 7.47
N ARG A 254 -16.62 10.71 8.28
CA ARG A 254 -15.62 10.86 9.35
C ARG A 254 -14.24 10.40 8.87
N PRO A 255 -13.21 11.27 9.00
CA PRO A 255 -11.85 10.89 8.67
C PRO A 255 -11.26 9.90 9.68
N GLY A 256 -10.12 9.31 9.31
CA GLY A 256 -9.37 8.41 10.18
C GLY A 256 -9.74 6.94 10.04
N HIS A 257 -10.48 6.53 9.01
CA HIS A 257 -10.68 5.13 8.65
C HIS A 257 -10.90 4.93 7.14
N GLN A 258 -10.68 3.71 6.67
CA GLN A 258 -10.96 3.29 5.29
C GLN A 258 -12.44 2.96 5.04
N GLY A 259 -13.27 2.96 6.09
CA GLY A 259 -14.68 2.61 5.98
C GLY A 259 -14.85 1.19 5.46
N TYR A 260 -15.71 1.02 4.46
CA TYR A 260 -15.95 -0.25 3.76
C TYR A 260 -15.11 -0.42 2.49
N ASN A 261 -14.07 0.40 2.29
CA ASN A 261 -13.11 0.09 1.24
C ASN A 261 -12.52 -1.30 1.47
N TRP A 262 -12.17 -2.05 0.43
CA TRP A 262 -11.17 -3.10 0.62
C TRP A 262 -9.80 -2.46 0.83
N ARG A 263 -8.95 -3.12 1.61
CA ARG A 263 -7.62 -2.62 1.92
C ARG A 263 -6.66 -2.97 0.79
N ASP A 264 -6.47 -4.26 0.56
CA ASP A 264 -5.73 -4.83 -0.56
C ASP A 264 -6.62 -5.84 -1.30
N ILE A 265 -6.37 -6.04 -2.59
CA ILE A 265 -7.06 -6.99 -3.46
C ILE A 265 -6.12 -7.46 -4.58
N ARG A 266 -6.06 -8.77 -4.80
CA ARG A 266 -5.16 -9.42 -5.77
C ARG A 266 -5.93 -10.38 -6.64
N TRP A 267 -5.64 -10.37 -7.94
CA TRP A 267 -6.11 -11.42 -8.84
C TRP A 267 -5.36 -12.72 -8.54
N HIS A 268 -6.08 -13.83 -8.48
CA HIS A 268 -5.49 -15.15 -8.28
C HIS A 268 -5.82 -16.05 -9.48
N GLU A 269 -4.81 -16.32 -10.30
CA GLU A 269 -4.96 -17.01 -11.58
C GLU A 269 -5.56 -18.42 -11.42
N PRO A 270 -5.13 -19.28 -10.47
CA PRO A 270 -5.70 -20.62 -10.35
C PRO A 270 -7.20 -20.63 -10.01
N THR A 271 -7.68 -19.69 -9.19
CA THR A 271 -9.10 -19.63 -8.82
C THR A 271 -9.93 -18.76 -9.77
N GLN A 272 -9.30 -17.95 -10.61
CA GLN A 272 -9.96 -16.94 -11.46
C GLN A 272 -10.86 -15.98 -10.65
N LEU A 273 -10.41 -15.66 -9.44
CA LEU A 273 -11.10 -14.79 -8.48
C LEU A 273 -10.14 -13.74 -7.97
N PHE A 274 -10.67 -12.60 -7.55
CA PHE A 274 -9.94 -11.70 -6.69
C PHE A 274 -9.98 -12.18 -5.25
N TRP A 275 -8.86 -12.03 -4.54
CA TRP A 275 -8.75 -12.23 -3.10
C TRP A 275 -8.37 -10.90 -2.46
N GLY A 276 -9.17 -10.44 -1.51
CA GLY A 276 -8.94 -9.16 -0.86
C GLY A 276 -9.15 -9.23 0.64
N VAL A 277 -8.65 -8.22 1.34
CA VAL A 277 -8.78 -8.10 2.79
C VAL A 277 -9.47 -6.80 3.16
N HIS A 278 -10.45 -6.86 4.06
CA HIS A 278 -11.12 -5.67 4.57
C HIS A 278 -10.26 -4.99 5.66
N PRO A 279 -10.09 -3.66 5.62
CA PRO A 279 -9.27 -2.90 6.57
C PRO A 279 -9.79 -3.08 8.00
N LYS A 280 -8.88 -3.16 8.96
CA LYS A 280 -9.14 -3.32 10.40
C LYS A 280 -9.77 -4.64 10.80
N SER A 281 -10.77 -5.12 10.07
CA SER A 281 -11.49 -6.35 10.42
C SER A 281 -10.61 -7.59 10.20
N GLY A 282 -9.68 -7.52 9.24
CA GLY A 282 -8.81 -8.64 8.86
C GLY A 282 -9.57 -9.74 8.14
N TRP A 283 -10.80 -9.47 7.68
CA TRP A 283 -11.58 -10.46 6.92
C TRP A 283 -11.06 -10.57 5.49
N LEU A 284 -10.60 -11.77 5.16
CA LEU A 284 -10.35 -12.22 3.80
C LEU A 284 -11.68 -12.47 3.11
N PHE A 285 -11.77 -12.06 1.85
CA PHE A 285 -12.93 -12.27 1.00
C PHE A 285 -12.48 -12.60 -0.43
N THR A 286 -13.34 -13.27 -1.18
CA THR A 286 -13.22 -13.40 -2.63
C THR A 286 -14.17 -12.46 -3.34
N PHE A 287 -13.80 -12.01 -4.54
CA PHE A 287 -14.67 -11.28 -5.45
C PHE A 287 -14.63 -11.94 -6.84
N ASP A 288 -15.82 -12.35 -7.31
CA ASP A 288 -16.09 -12.89 -8.64
C ASP A 288 -16.81 -11.82 -9.49
N PRO A 289 -16.13 -11.13 -10.42
CA PRO A 289 -16.76 -10.10 -11.23
C PRO A 289 -17.89 -10.61 -12.15
N PRO A 290 -17.73 -11.69 -12.94
CA PRO A 290 -18.81 -12.29 -13.73
C PRO A 290 -20.07 -12.61 -12.93
N ALA A 291 -19.91 -13.13 -11.70
CA ALA A 291 -21.05 -13.41 -10.83
C ALA A 291 -21.52 -12.20 -10.02
N SER A 292 -20.80 -11.08 -10.08
CA SER A 292 -20.98 -9.89 -9.23
C SER A 292 -21.15 -10.28 -7.76
N LYS A 293 -20.25 -11.15 -7.28
CA LYS A 293 -20.38 -11.81 -5.98
C LYS A 293 -19.15 -11.59 -5.13
N ILE A 294 -19.36 -11.17 -3.88
CA ILE A 294 -18.32 -11.10 -2.86
C ILE A 294 -18.66 -12.12 -1.76
N GLU A 295 -17.73 -13.00 -1.42
CA GLU A 295 -17.90 -14.00 -0.36
C GLU A 295 -16.83 -13.83 0.72
N LEU A 296 -17.25 -13.89 1.99
CA LEU A 296 -16.31 -13.89 3.12
C LEU A 296 -15.69 -15.28 3.25
N VAL A 297 -14.39 -15.32 3.54
CA VAL A 297 -13.63 -16.57 3.64
C VAL A 297 -13.25 -16.85 5.10
N GLU A 298 -12.33 -16.06 5.65
CA GLU A 298 -11.77 -16.27 6.98
C GLU A 298 -11.23 -14.95 7.51
N ARG A 299 -11.01 -14.87 8.81
CA ARG A 299 -10.39 -13.75 9.46
C ARG A 299 -8.88 -14.01 9.66
N ILE A 300 -8.07 -13.37 8.82
CA ILE A 300 -6.61 -13.54 8.74
C ILE A 300 -5.88 -12.50 9.61
N CYS A 301 -6.19 -12.46 10.90
CA CYS A 301 -5.52 -11.57 11.87
C CYS A 301 -4.82 -12.37 12.97
N SER A 302 -4.08 -11.69 13.85
CA SER A 302 -3.38 -12.36 14.96
C SER A 302 -4.36 -13.16 15.81
N GLU A 303 -3.90 -14.28 16.36
CA GLU A 303 -4.75 -15.19 17.12
C GLU A 303 -5.44 -14.48 18.31
N PRO A 304 -4.81 -13.54 19.05
CA PRO A 304 -5.50 -12.75 20.07
C PRO A 304 -6.66 -11.91 19.52
N LEU A 305 -6.47 -11.25 18.37
CA LEU A 305 -7.55 -10.51 17.72
C LEU A 305 -8.63 -11.44 17.20
N ARG A 306 -8.25 -12.55 16.55
CA ARG A 306 -9.17 -13.55 15.99
C ARG A 306 -10.10 -14.09 17.07
N ARG A 307 -9.56 -14.45 18.24
CA ARG A 307 -10.34 -14.94 19.40
C ARG A 307 -11.23 -13.88 20.04
N SER A 308 -10.75 -12.65 20.16
CA SER A 308 -11.48 -11.58 20.84
C SER A 308 -12.56 -10.92 19.98
N GLY A 309 -12.49 -11.07 18.65
CA GLY A 309 -13.33 -10.31 17.71
C GLY A 309 -12.91 -8.84 17.55
N GLY A 310 -11.80 -8.41 18.18
CA GLY A 310 -11.36 -7.02 18.17
C GLY A 310 -10.72 -6.61 16.84
N PHE A 311 -10.87 -5.34 16.42
CA PHE A 311 -10.26 -4.82 15.21
C PHE A 311 -8.74 -4.64 15.33
N GLU A 312 -8.04 -4.73 14.20
CA GLU A 312 -6.64 -4.33 14.10
C GLU A 312 -6.44 -2.87 14.56
N PRO A 313 -5.30 -2.59 15.21
CA PRO A 313 -5.07 -1.31 15.88
C PRO A 313 -4.83 -0.15 14.93
N PHE A 314 -4.21 -0.39 13.76
CA PHE A 314 -3.97 0.68 12.81
C PHE A 314 -5.26 1.14 12.13
N ARG A 315 -5.49 2.46 12.14
CA ARG A 315 -6.77 3.07 11.76
C ARG A 315 -7.21 2.80 10.31
N TYR A 316 -6.27 2.49 9.42
CA TYR A 316 -6.57 2.18 8.01
C TYR A 316 -6.42 0.69 7.66
N GLY A 317 -6.03 -0.19 8.58
CA GLY A 317 -5.65 -1.58 8.26
C GLY A 317 -4.36 -1.69 7.41
N TYR A 318 -3.95 -2.91 7.06
CA TYR A 318 -2.64 -3.17 6.44
C TYR A 318 -2.72 -3.60 4.97
N LEU A 319 -1.76 -3.14 4.15
CA LEU A 319 -1.62 -3.44 2.72
C LEU A 319 -0.62 -4.58 2.48
N THR A 320 -0.80 -5.66 3.22
CA THR A 320 0.23 -6.67 3.43
C THR A 320 -0.25 -8.05 2.99
N LEU A 321 -1.08 -8.12 1.93
CA LEU A 321 -1.59 -9.38 1.40
C LEU A 321 -0.71 -9.87 0.23
N VAL A 322 -0.16 -11.09 0.30
CA VAL A 322 0.60 -11.67 -0.83
C VAL A 322 0.46 -13.18 -0.86
N PHE A 323 0.46 -13.76 -2.06
CA PHE A 323 0.56 -15.22 -2.26
C PHE A 323 2.03 -15.66 -2.24
N GLY A 324 2.29 -16.85 -1.69
CA GLY A 324 3.56 -17.55 -1.87
C GLY A 324 3.69 -18.16 -3.27
N ASP A 325 4.85 -18.75 -3.55
CA ASP A 325 5.12 -19.40 -4.84
C ASP A 325 4.26 -20.66 -5.08
N ASP A 326 3.56 -21.17 -4.07
CA ASP A 326 2.67 -22.33 -4.18
C ASP A 326 1.29 -21.98 -4.75
N ASP A 327 0.99 -20.69 -4.93
CA ASP A 327 -0.34 -20.16 -5.30
C ASP A 327 -1.48 -20.69 -4.40
N GLU A 328 -1.16 -21.01 -3.15
CA GLU A 328 -2.10 -21.60 -2.21
C GLU A 328 -2.04 -20.95 -0.84
N THR A 329 -0.86 -20.49 -0.45
CA THR A 329 -0.62 -19.88 0.85
C THR A 329 -0.61 -18.38 0.70
N ILE A 330 -1.55 -17.73 1.38
CA ILE A 330 -1.58 -16.29 1.58
C ILE A 330 -0.75 -15.97 2.82
N TYR A 331 0.19 -15.03 2.69
CA TYR A 331 0.92 -14.41 3.78
C TYR A 331 0.32 -13.04 4.06
N TYR A 332 0.14 -12.72 5.34
CA TYR A 332 -0.38 -11.43 5.78
C TYR A 332 0.32 -10.93 7.03
N LEU A 333 0.75 -9.65 7.02
CA LEU A 333 1.23 -8.97 8.22
C LEU A 333 0.07 -8.21 8.86
N THR A 334 -0.28 -8.58 10.09
CA THR A 334 -1.37 -7.98 10.86
C THR A 334 -0.84 -7.35 12.14
N GLY A 335 -1.66 -6.55 12.81
CA GLY A 335 -1.30 -5.88 14.06
C GLY A 335 -2.05 -6.45 15.25
N GLU A 336 -1.45 -6.36 16.43
CA GLU A 336 -2.07 -6.58 17.74
C GLU A 336 -1.88 -5.32 18.61
N PRO A 337 -2.84 -4.95 19.48
CA PRO A 337 -2.61 -3.92 20.49
C PRO A 337 -1.28 -4.12 21.23
N GLY A 338 -0.52 -3.04 21.37
CA GLY A 338 0.84 -3.15 21.90
C GLY A 338 0.94 -3.41 23.40
N ILE A 339 2.19 -3.61 23.84
CA ILE A 339 2.55 -4.02 25.20
C ILE A 339 3.49 -2.99 25.87
N ILE A 340 3.73 -3.17 27.16
CA ILE A 340 4.92 -2.63 27.82
C ILE A 340 5.99 -3.72 27.77
N ALA A 341 7.10 -3.45 27.09
CA ALA A 341 8.22 -4.39 26.99
C ALA A 341 8.94 -4.54 28.34
N GLU A 342 9.77 -5.58 28.47
CA GLU A 342 10.52 -5.89 29.70
C GLU A 342 11.41 -4.74 30.18
N ASP A 343 11.91 -3.92 29.25
CA ASP A 343 12.71 -2.72 29.51
C ASP A 343 11.87 -1.49 29.89
N GLY A 344 10.55 -1.66 30.08
CA GLY A 344 9.59 -0.61 30.42
C GLY A 344 9.11 0.22 29.23
N ARG A 345 9.62 -0.04 28.02
CA ARG A 345 9.30 0.74 26.83
C ARG A 345 7.91 0.41 26.30
N LYS A 346 7.14 1.44 25.94
CA LYS A 346 5.79 1.28 25.41
C LYS A 346 5.83 1.00 23.92
N VAL A 347 5.53 -0.24 23.55
CA VAL A 347 5.32 -0.65 22.16
C VAL A 347 3.86 -0.38 21.83
N LYS A 348 3.58 0.41 20.79
CA LYS A 348 2.20 0.83 20.46
C LYS A 348 1.37 -0.30 19.86
N GLU A 349 2.02 -1.18 19.12
CA GLU A 349 1.42 -2.25 18.34
C GLU A 349 2.48 -3.34 18.13
N LEU A 350 2.05 -4.59 18.10
CA LEU A 350 2.88 -5.72 17.67
C LEU A 350 2.50 -6.11 16.25
N THR A 351 3.49 -6.35 15.38
CA THR A 351 3.23 -6.89 14.04
C THR A 351 3.43 -8.40 14.04
N HIS A 352 2.42 -9.14 13.58
CA HIS A 352 2.42 -10.60 13.47
C HIS A 352 2.50 -11.02 12.00
N LEU A 353 3.11 -12.17 11.74
CA LEU A 353 2.98 -12.87 10.46
C LEU A 353 1.94 -13.98 10.60
N VAL A 354 0.91 -13.93 9.77
CA VAL A 354 -0.08 -15.00 9.67
C VAL A 354 -0.07 -15.59 8.26
N THR A 355 -0.47 -16.85 8.16
CA THR A 355 -0.71 -17.52 6.88
C THR A 355 -2.11 -18.09 6.82
N TYR A 356 -2.69 -18.09 5.61
CA TYR A 356 -3.92 -18.81 5.31
C TYR A 356 -3.72 -19.65 4.05
N ASN A 357 -3.90 -20.97 4.15
CA ASN A 357 -3.85 -21.85 3.00
C ASN A 357 -5.25 -22.02 2.40
N ILE A 358 -5.44 -21.57 1.16
CA ILE A 358 -6.75 -21.53 0.50
C ILE A 358 -7.32 -22.92 0.17
N ARG A 359 -6.46 -23.94 0.02
CA ARG A 359 -6.92 -25.32 -0.26
C ARG A 359 -7.40 -26.03 0.99
N THR A 360 -6.67 -25.88 2.09
CA THR A 360 -6.97 -26.57 3.34
C THR A 360 -7.87 -25.76 4.27
N GLY A 361 -8.01 -24.46 4.03
CA GLY A 361 -8.74 -23.53 4.88
C GLY A 361 -8.05 -23.26 6.22
N VAL A 362 -6.75 -23.56 6.34
CA VAL A 362 -6.01 -23.48 7.60
C VAL A 362 -5.39 -22.08 7.76
N HIS A 363 -5.76 -21.40 8.85
CA HIS A 363 -5.14 -20.18 9.34
C HIS A 363 -4.11 -20.49 10.44
N ILE A 364 -2.92 -19.89 10.37
CA ILE A 364 -1.86 -20.01 11.38
C ILE A 364 -1.31 -18.62 11.70
N ASP A 365 -1.28 -18.25 12.98
CA ASP A 365 -0.49 -17.12 13.48
C ASP A 365 0.89 -17.62 13.90
N HIS A 366 1.92 -17.20 13.18
CA HIS A 366 3.30 -17.62 13.41
C HIS A 366 4.02 -16.82 14.49
N GLY A 367 3.36 -15.75 14.98
CA GLY A 367 3.85 -14.94 16.07
C GLY A 367 4.38 -13.57 15.66
N VAL A 368 4.94 -12.88 16.65
CA VAL A 368 5.35 -11.47 16.57
C VAL A 368 6.73 -11.32 15.93
N LEU A 369 6.87 -10.33 15.06
CA LEU A 369 8.17 -9.95 14.49
C LEU A 369 9.02 -9.26 15.55
N ARG A 370 10.27 -9.70 15.72
CA ARG A 370 11.24 -9.05 16.61
C ARG A 370 12.62 -9.01 15.97
N LEU A 371 13.27 -7.85 16.03
CA LEU A 371 14.66 -7.67 15.58
C LEU A 371 15.64 -8.30 16.58
N ASP A 372 16.85 -8.62 16.12
CA ASP A 372 17.93 -9.19 16.95
C ASP A 372 18.31 -8.27 18.14
N ASP A 373 18.13 -6.96 17.98
CA ASP A 373 18.36 -5.96 19.04
C ASP A 373 17.14 -5.76 19.97
N GLY A 374 16.13 -6.61 19.85
CA GLY A 374 14.96 -6.65 20.71
C GLY A 374 13.85 -5.66 20.36
N ARG A 375 14.03 -4.79 19.36
CA ARG A 375 13.00 -3.86 18.90
C ARG A 375 11.87 -4.57 18.16
N TYR A 376 10.68 -3.98 18.22
CA TYR A 376 9.48 -4.45 17.54
C TYR A 376 9.24 -3.62 16.28
N PRO A 377 9.26 -4.24 15.09
CA PRO A 377 8.67 -3.64 13.90
C PRO A 377 7.16 -3.43 14.11
N THR A 378 6.64 -2.32 13.60
CA THR A 378 5.25 -1.90 13.76
C THR A 378 4.72 -1.32 12.45
N MET A 379 3.39 -1.31 12.26
CA MET A 379 2.74 -0.61 11.14
C MET A 379 3.37 -0.90 9.75
N SER A 380 3.55 -2.17 9.40
CA SER A 380 3.95 -2.49 8.02
C SER A 380 2.82 -2.20 7.04
N GLN A 381 3.10 -1.48 5.97
CA GLN A 381 2.12 -1.19 4.91
C GLN A 381 2.54 -1.82 3.58
N SER A 382 3.44 -2.79 3.60
CA SER A 382 3.87 -3.50 2.40
C SER A 382 4.43 -4.87 2.75
N ILE A 383 4.36 -5.79 1.80
CA ILE A 383 4.86 -7.14 1.93
C ILE A 383 5.35 -7.65 0.57
N ALA A 384 6.34 -8.53 0.56
CA ALA A 384 6.68 -9.35 -0.59
C ALA A 384 7.15 -10.75 -0.15
N TYR A 385 6.78 -11.76 -0.93
CA TYR A 385 7.34 -13.11 -0.84
C TYR A 385 8.57 -13.20 -1.76
N GLY A 386 9.76 -13.30 -1.17
CA GLY A 386 11.03 -13.33 -1.90
C GLY A 386 11.33 -14.70 -2.52
N PRO A 387 12.20 -14.74 -3.55
CA PRO A 387 12.59 -16.00 -4.20
C PRO A 387 13.43 -16.91 -3.30
N ASP A 388 13.98 -16.37 -2.21
CA ASP A 388 14.81 -17.06 -1.22
C ASP A 388 13.99 -17.60 -0.03
N LYS A 389 12.67 -17.75 -0.18
CA LYS A 389 11.75 -18.25 0.85
C LYS A 389 11.80 -17.39 2.12
N ARG A 390 11.76 -16.07 1.91
CA ARG A 390 11.66 -15.07 2.98
C ARG A 390 10.52 -14.11 2.72
N ILE A 391 9.94 -13.60 3.80
CA ILE A 391 8.93 -12.56 3.78
C ILE A 391 9.62 -11.22 4.02
N TYR A 392 9.39 -10.26 3.15
CA TYR A 392 9.97 -8.93 3.19
C TYR A 392 8.92 -7.87 3.46
N ALA A 393 9.29 -6.82 4.16
CA ALA A 393 8.41 -5.71 4.52
C ALA A 393 9.21 -4.44 4.83
N CYS A 394 8.55 -3.27 4.80
CA CYS A 394 9.14 -1.99 5.20
C CYS A 394 8.31 -1.35 6.34
N PRO A 395 8.45 -1.85 7.59
CA PRO A 395 7.68 -1.37 8.74
C PRO A 395 8.30 -0.10 9.34
N TRP A 396 7.59 0.48 10.29
CA TRP A 396 8.16 1.41 11.24
C TRP A 396 8.94 0.66 12.32
N ILE A 397 10.16 1.13 12.57
CA ILE A 397 11.01 0.62 13.63
C ILE A 397 11.34 1.79 14.53
N GLU A 398 11.05 1.65 15.82
CA GLU A 398 11.36 2.67 16.81
C GLU A 398 12.87 2.96 16.85
N LYS A 399 13.24 4.25 16.79
CA LYS A 399 14.60 4.69 17.11
C LYS A 399 14.70 4.87 18.63
N PRO A 400 15.83 4.52 19.25
CA PRO A 400 16.06 4.84 20.66
C PRO A 400 15.81 6.34 20.92
N HIS A 401 15.04 6.66 21.96
CA HIS A 401 14.83 8.04 22.39
C HIS A 401 16.17 8.69 22.72
N ARG A 402 16.46 9.87 22.16
CA ARG A 402 17.69 10.59 22.49
C ARG A 402 17.53 11.42 23.76
N LYS A 403 16.29 11.81 24.10
CA LYS A 403 15.93 12.55 25.32
C LYS A 403 14.56 12.12 25.85
N GLU A 404 14.39 12.17 27.17
CA GLU A 404 13.10 11.96 27.83
C GLU A 404 12.10 13.05 27.40
N GLY A 405 10.89 12.66 26.98
CA GLY A 405 9.86 13.56 26.45
C GLY A 405 9.94 13.89 24.95
N GLU A 406 10.93 13.36 24.21
CA GLU A 406 11.00 13.48 22.75
C GLU A 406 9.88 12.68 22.08
N ARG A 407 9.27 13.22 21.01
CA ARG A 407 8.28 12.46 20.22
C ARG A 407 8.97 11.22 19.64
N PRO A 408 8.30 10.05 19.59
CA PRO A 408 8.88 8.86 18.98
C PRO A 408 9.34 9.18 17.54
N HIS A 409 10.60 8.92 17.26
CA HIS A 409 11.16 8.96 15.92
C HIS A 409 11.23 7.53 15.40
N HIS A 410 10.67 7.29 14.21
CA HIS A 410 10.74 6.00 13.56
C HIS A 410 11.81 6.05 12.45
N GLN A 411 12.47 4.92 12.21
CA GLN A 411 13.06 4.63 10.90
C GLN A 411 12.10 3.74 10.13
N CYS A 412 12.20 3.78 8.81
CA CYS A 412 11.61 2.79 7.95
C CYS A 412 12.69 2.24 7.02
N ASP A 413 12.87 0.93 7.06
CA ASP A 413 13.87 0.20 6.29
C ASP A 413 13.32 -1.18 5.98
N LEU A 414 13.93 -1.86 5.00
CA LEU A 414 13.55 -3.21 4.62
C LEU A 414 13.91 -4.17 5.77
N ILE A 415 12.98 -5.06 6.10
CA ILE A 415 13.20 -6.20 6.97
C ILE A 415 12.94 -7.50 6.22
N SER A 416 13.44 -8.61 6.74
CA SER A 416 13.11 -9.95 6.25
C SER A 416 12.95 -10.96 7.38
N VAL A 417 12.00 -11.87 7.22
CA VAL A 417 11.75 -13.03 8.10
C VAL A 417 11.84 -14.29 7.25
N ALA A 418 12.40 -15.38 7.78
CA ALA A 418 12.36 -16.67 7.09
C ALA A 418 10.90 -17.14 6.94
N ASP A 419 10.56 -17.76 5.82
CA ASP A 419 9.25 -18.39 5.65
C ASP A 419 9.06 -19.48 6.73
N PRO A 420 8.06 -19.36 7.62
CA PRO A 420 7.86 -20.31 8.71
C PRO A 420 7.32 -21.67 8.23
N LEU A 421 6.96 -21.80 6.96
CA LEU A 421 6.47 -23.03 6.34
C LEU A 421 7.54 -23.77 5.49
N ALA A 422 8.75 -23.19 5.36
CA ALA A 422 9.82 -23.70 4.52
C ALA A 422 10.63 -24.86 5.11
#